data_AF-A0A9L0RLK3-F1
#
_entry.id   AF-A0A9L0RLK3-F1
#
_cell.length_a   1.000
_cell.length_b   1.000
_cell.length_c   1.000
_cell.angle_alpha   90.00
_cell.angle_beta   90.00
_cell.angle_gamma   90.00
#
_symmetry.space_group_name_H-M   'P 1'
#
loop_
_entity.id
_entity.type
_entity.pdbx_description
1 polymer ?
#
loop_
_entity_poly.entity_id
_entity_poly.type
_entity_poly.pdbx_seq_one_letter_code
_entity_poly.pdbx_strand_id
1 'polypeptide(L)'
;MDSVEKGAATSVSNPRGRPSRGRPPKLQRNSRGGQGRGVEKPPHLAALILARGGSKGIPLKNIKHLAGVPLIGWVLRAALDSGVFQRDNLVISR
;
A
#
# COMPACT_ATOMS: atom_id res chain seq x y z
N MET A 1 -16.36 83.68 22.71
CA MET A 1 -16.12 82.73 21.62
C MET A 1 -17.22 81.69 21.69
N ASP A 2 -18.27 82.01 20.94
CA ASP A 2 -19.19 81.14 20.20
C ASP A 2 -19.88 80.00 20.99
N SER A 3 -21.16 80.11 21.35
CA SER A 3 -22.37 80.10 20.51
C SER A 3 -22.65 78.74 19.84
N VAL A 4 -23.88 78.28 20.05
CA VAL A 4 -24.79 77.64 19.06
C VAL A 4 -25.06 76.13 19.12
N GLU A 5 -26.32 75.87 19.52
CA GLU A 5 -27.39 75.05 18.92
C GLU A 5 -27.36 73.50 18.82
N LYS A 6 -28.45 72.96 19.40
CA LYS A 6 -29.54 72.14 18.82
C LYS A 6 -29.28 70.73 18.26
N GLY A 7 -30.30 69.89 18.53
CA GLY A 7 -30.67 68.68 17.79
C GLY A 7 -31.09 67.59 18.78
N ALA A 8 -32.36 67.43 19.18
CA ALA A 8 -33.52 66.95 18.42
C ALA A 8 -33.34 65.55 17.78
N ALA A 9 -34.37 64.71 17.99
CA ALA A 9 -34.65 63.42 17.33
C ALA A 9 -33.78 62.24 17.83
N THR A 10 -34.26 61.02 18.07
CA THR A 10 -35.57 60.38 17.86
C THR A 10 -35.52 59.03 18.57
N SER A 11 -36.65 58.60 19.13
CA SER A 11 -36.91 57.22 19.50
C SER A 11 -36.67 56.27 18.31
N VAL A 12 -35.73 55.34 18.43
CA VAL A 12 -35.63 54.21 17.50
C VAL A 12 -35.87 52.93 18.28
N SER A 13 -37.12 52.47 18.25
CA SER A 13 -37.49 51.10 18.55
C SER A 13 -36.76 50.16 17.58
N ASN A 14 -36.05 49.16 18.09
CA ASN A 14 -35.48 48.10 17.26
C ASN A 14 -36.27 46.80 17.48
N PRO A 15 -37.26 46.45 16.64
CA PRO A 15 -38.02 45.22 16.77
C PRO A 15 -37.42 44.17 15.84
N ARG A 16 -36.35 43.48 16.24
CA ARG A 16 -35.89 42.28 15.53
C ARG A 16 -35.41 41.22 16.50
N GLY A 17 -36.36 40.46 17.03
CA GLY A 17 -36.09 39.18 17.67
C GLY A 17 -35.32 38.28 16.72
N ARG A 18 -34.21 37.70 17.20
CA ARG A 18 -33.42 36.72 16.48
C ARG A 18 -34.27 35.44 16.39
N PRO A 19 -34.63 34.92 15.21
CA PRO A 19 -35.33 33.65 15.14
C PRO A 19 -34.42 32.57 15.74
N SER A 20 -34.98 31.75 16.64
CA SER A 20 -34.33 30.54 17.13
C SER A 20 -34.15 29.61 15.93
N ARG A 21 -32.97 29.66 15.31
CA ARG A 21 -32.59 28.65 14.32
C ARG A 21 -32.60 27.32 15.05
N GLY A 22 -33.58 26.47 14.74
CA GLY A 22 -33.68 25.12 15.28
C GLY A 22 -32.34 24.40 15.15
N ARG A 23 -32.07 23.54 16.14
CA ARG A 23 -30.87 22.71 16.18
C ARG A 23 -30.73 21.97 14.84
N PRO A 24 -29.57 22.06 14.15
CA PRO A 24 -29.40 21.35 12.89
C PRO A 24 -29.60 19.85 13.13
N PRO A 25 -30.20 19.10 12.17
CA PRO A 25 -30.36 17.67 12.30
C PRO A 25 -28.98 17.04 12.52
N LYS A 26 -28.88 16.09 13.47
CA LYS A 26 -27.67 15.29 13.67
C LYS A 26 -27.34 14.64 12.34
N LEU A 27 -26.23 15.05 11.73
CA LEU A 27 -25.64 14.39 10.58
C LEU A 27 -25.37 12.94 10.98
N GLN A 28 -26.25 12.02 10.60
CA GLN A 28 -25.99 10.59 10.73
C GLN A 28 -24.81 10.30 9.81
N ARG A 29 -23.63 10.23 10.41
CA ARG A 29 -22.43 9.79 9.74
C ARG A 29 -22.67 8.31 9.48
N ASN A 30 -23.14 7.98 8.28
CA ASN A 30 -23.08 6.63 7.78
C ASN A 30 -21.61 6.25 7.79
N SER A 31 -21.17 5.57 8.85
CA SER A 31 -19.97 4.76 8.84
C SER A 31 -20.21 3.69 7.80
N ARG A 32 -20.00 4.06 6.52
CA ARG A 32 -19.70 3.10 5.48
C ARG A 32 -18.54 2.32 6.05
N GLY A 33 -18.82 1.10 6.49
CA GLY A 33 -17.82 0.18 6.98
C GLY A 33 -16.68 0.25 5.98
N GLY A 34 -15.53 0.72 6.45
CA GLY A 34 -14.31 0.61 5.67
C GLY A 34 -14.17 -0.86 5.38
N GLN A 35 -14.50 -1.24 4.15
CA GLN A 35 -14.13 -2.55 3.65
C GLN A 35 -12.65 -2.66 3.95
N GLY A 36 -12.30 -3.60 4.81
CA GLY A 36 -10.89 -3.90 5.08
C GLY A 36 -10.25 -4.05 3.72
N ARG A 37 -9.22 -3.23 3.45
CA ARG A 37 -8.36 -3.43 2.29
C ARG A 37 -8.00 -4.92 2.33
N GLY A 38 -8.55 -5.69 1.41
CA GLY A 38 -8.14 -7.07 1.23
C GLY A 38 -6.63 -7.03 1.19
N VAL A 39 -5.97 -7.84 2.00
CA VAL A 39 -4.53 -7.96 1.93
C VAL A 39 -4.27 -8.59 0.56
N GLU A 40 -4.04 -7.74 -0.45
CA GLU A 40 -3.70 -8.14 -1.80
C GLU A 40 -2.49 -9.06 -1.65
N LYS A 41 -2.69 -10.35 -1.96
CA LYS A 41 -1.65 -11.36 -1.78
C LYS A 41 -0.44 -10.92 -2.62
N PRO A 42 0.79 -10.96 -2.09
CA PRO A 42 1.95 -10.55 -2.87
C PRO A 42 2.00 -11.36 -4.17
N PRO A 43 2.45 -10.73 -5.29
CA PRO A 43 2.49 -11.39 -6.58
C PRO A 43 3.32 -12.66 -6.50
N HIS A 44 2.86 -13.70 -7.19
CA HIS A 44 3.56 -14.98 -7.19
C HIS A 44 4.91 -14.85 -7.91
N LEU A 45 5.99 -15.09 -7.18
CA LEU A 45 7.36 -14.96 -7.68
C LEU A 45 8.03 -16.34 -7.71
N ALA A 46 8.44 -16.79 -8.90
CA ALA A 46 9.05 -18.09 -9.12
C ALA A 46 10.42 -17.99 -9.80
N ALA A 47 11.32 -18.91 -9.44
CA ALA A 47 12.64 -19.07 -10.05
C ALA A 47 12.65 -20.27 -11.00
N LEU A 48 13.15 -20.08 -12.22
CA LEU A 48 13.32 -21.14 -13.21
C LEU A 48 14.80 -21.44 -13.45
N ILE A 49 15.21 -22.68 -13.17
CA ILE A 49 16.57 -23.17 -13.37
C ILE A 49 16.60 -24.12 -14.58
N LEU A 50 17.26 -23.70 -15.65
CA LEU A 50 17.39 -24.49 -16.88
C LEU A 50 18.55 -25.49 -16.76
N ALA A 51 18.25 -26.71 -16.30
CA ALA A 51 19.23 -27.76 -16.02
C ALA A 51 19.32 -28.80 -17.14
N ARG A 52 19.47 -28.36 -18.39
CA ARG A 52 19.57 -29.28 -19.54
C ARG A 52 20.76 -30.23 -19.49
N GLY A 53 20.57 -31.44 -20.01
CA GLY A 53 21.64 -32.44 -20.13
C GLY A 53 22.67 -32.13 -21.22
N GLY A 54 22.24 -31.47 -22.31
CA GLY A 54 23.07 -31.13 -23.46
C GLY A 54 24.00 -29.94 -23.20
N SER A 55 25.17 -30.23 -22.64
CA SER A 55 26.25 -29.26 -22.46
C SER A 55 27.32 -29.51 -23.52
N LYS A 56 27.70 -28.46 -24.27
CA LYS A 56 28.67 -28.58 -25.38
C LYS A 56 30.09 -28.88 -24.90
N GLY A 57 30.47 -28.42 -23.70
CA GLY A 57 31.82 -28.64 -23.15
C GLY A 57 31.89 -29.80 -22.16
N ILE A 58 30.97 -29.83 -21.19
CA ILE A 58 30.98 -30.81 -20.11
C ILE A 58 29.64 -31.53 -20.07
N PRO A 59 29.51 -32.73 -20.67
CA PRO A 59 28.30 -33.53 -20.60
C PRO A 59 27.82 -33.68 -19.16
N LEU A 60 26.50 -33.53 -18.95
CA LEU A 60 25.86 -33.65 -17.63
C LEU A 60 26.44 -32.71 -16.55
N LYS A 61 26.92 -31.51 -16.93
CA LYS A 61 27.57 -30.56 -16.00
C LYS A 61 26.79 -30.31 -14.69
N ASN A 62 25.45 -30.30 -14.74
CA ASN A 62 24.61 -29.90 -13.61
C ASN A 62 24.67 -30.89 -12.43
N ILE A 63 24.99 -32.16 -12.69
CA ILE A 63 25.13 -33.20 -11.67
C ILE A 63 26.60 -33.47 -11.29
N LYS A 64 27.56 -32.90 -12.03
CA LYS A 64 28.98 -33.05 -11.68
C LYS A 64 29.29 -32.29 -10.41
N HIS A 65 30.15 -32.86 -9.58
CA HIS A 65 30.57 -32.26 -8.32
C HIS A 65 31.57 -31.13 -8.58
N LEU A 66 31.35 -30.00 -7.91
CA LEU A 66 32.25 -28.87 -7.82
C LEU A 66 32.43 -28.55 -6.33
N ALA A 67 33.66 -28.67 -5.83
CA ALA A 67 33.98 -28.49 -4.41
C ALA A 67 33.09 -29.31 -3.46
N GLY A 68 32.84 -30.58 -3.81
CA GLY A 68 32.04 -31.51 -3.00
C GLY A 68 30.52 -31.37 -3.14
N VAL A 69 30.02 -30.43 -3.93
CA VAL A 69 28.57 -30.21 -4.14
C VAL A 69 28.24 -30.32 -5.64
N PRO A 70 27.15 -30.98 -6.07
CA PRO A 70 26.72 -30.96 -7.46
C PRO A 70 26.58 -29.51 -7.97
N LEU A 71 26.95 -29.24 -9.22
CA LEU A 71 26.95 -27.87 -9.77
C LEU A 71 25.60 -27.17 -9.58
N ILE A 72 24.49 -27.88 -9.79
CA ILE A 72 23.14 -27.34 -9.57
C ILE A 72 22.86 -26.98 -8.10
N GLY A 73 23.50 -27.67 -7.15
CA GLY A 73 23.38 -27.39 -5.72
C GLY A 73 23.88 -25.99 -5.34
N TRP A 74 24.89 -25.48 -6.04
CA TRP A 74 25.35 -24.10 -5.86
C TRP A 74 24.29 -23.08 -6.30
N VAL A 75 23.59 -23.36 -7.39
CA VAL A 75 22.49 -22.50 -7.89
C VAL A 75 21.32 -22.52 -6.93
N LEU A 76 20.93 -23.69 -6.43
CA LEU A 76 19.86 -23.83 -5.44
C LEU A 76 20.19 -23.09 -4.14
N ARG A 77 21.42 -23.22 -3.64
CA ARG A 77 21.88 -22.49 -2.46
C ARG A 77 21.80 -20.98 -2.66
N ALA A 78 22.32 -20.47 -3.77
CA ALA A 78 22.24 -19.04 -4.08
C ALA A 78 20.78 -18.53 -4.15
N ALA A 79 19.87 -19.30 -4.74
CA ALA A 79 18.46 -18.95 -4.80
C ALA A 79 17.82 -18.88 -3.39
N LEU A 80 18.13 -19.83 -2.52
CA LEU A 80 17.65 -19.85 -1.14
C LEU A 80 18.26 -18.73 -0.29
N ASP A 81 19.57 -18.53 -0.38
CA ASP A 81 20.31 -17.53 0.39
C ASP A 81 19.95 -16.09 -0.01
N SER A 82 19.43 -15.88 -1.23
CA SER A 82 18.98 -14.57 -1.70
C SER A 82 17.81 -13.99 -0.88
N GLY A 83 17.02 -14.84 -0.21
CA GLY A 83 15.79 -14.43 0.47
C GLY A 83 14.68 -13.92 -0.47
N VAL A 84 14.87 -13.99 -1.79
CA VAL A 84 13.92 -13.50 -2.80
C VAL A 84 12.82 -14.52 -3.06
N PHE A 85 13.15 -15.80 -3.06
CA PHE A 85 12.24 -16.89 -3.43
C PHE A 85 11.88 -17.74 -2.22
N GLN A 86 10.62 -18.13 -2.12
CA GLN A 86 10.19 -19.18 -1.19
C GLN A 86 10.68 -20.54 -1.70
N ARG A 87 10.89 -21.49 -0.78
CA ARG A 87 11.38 -22.84 -1.10
C ARG A 87 10.48 -23.56 -2.12
N ASP A 88 9.18 -23.31 -2.06
CA ASP A 88 8.17 -23.96 -2.90
C ASP A 88 8.10 -23.36 -4.33
N ASN A 89 8.77 -22.23 -4.56
CA ASN A 89 8.70 -21.47 -5.82
C ASN A 89 9.94 -21.69 -6.72
N LEU A 90 10.72 -22.75 -6.48
CA LEU A 90 11.87 -23.12 -7.30
C LEU A 90 11.48 -24.24 -8.28
N VAL A 91 11.62 -23.96 -9.58
CA VAL A 91 11.34 -24.91 -10.65
C VAL A 91 12.63 -25.23 -11.41
N ILE A 92 12.91 -26.51 -11.61
CA ILE A 92 14.06 -26.99 -12.39
C ILE A 92 13.53 -27.66 -13.68
N SER A 93 13.94 -27.15 -14.83
CA SER A 93 13.60 -27.72 -16.14
C SER A 93 14.72 -28.58 -16.70
N ARG A 94 14.34 -29.62 -17.45
CA ARG A 94 15.26 -30.43 -18.27
C ARG A 94 15.58 -29.75 -19.61
#